data_AF-A0A9P6KE59-F1
#
_entry.id   AF-A0A9P6KE59-F1
#
_cell.length_a   1.000
_cell.length_b   1.000
_cell.length_c   1.000
_cell.angle_alpha   90.00
_cell.angle_beta   90.00
_cell.angle_gamma   90.00
#
_symmetry.space_group_name_H-M   'P 1'
#
loop_
_entity.id
_entity.type
_entity.pdbx_description
1 polymer ?
#
loop_
_entity_poly.entity_id
_entity_poly.type
_entity_poly.pdbx_seq_one_letter_code
_entity_poly.pdbx_strand_id
1 'polypeptide(L)'
;QPVFVYVVPNGELRGGAWVVVDPTINEDMMEMYADKRARAGVLEPEGIVEIKFRKAQLLSTMERLDEKYRTLKAQYEDASVAGAEREKVKVKLTEREQELMPVYQQIALQFADLHDTAGRMKAKGTIRDSLDWPNARRYFYWRVRRRLVEEYFRRRMALADKKQTREEQTETLLSWFGRDTPSSDLKELSQIWETEDQNVLWWFETHERKLDGLIQELSAANTASEILQMYTSDRAGVVEGFERILKGLSDQEKHDILAKFATTSE
;
A
#
# COMPACT_ATOMS: atom_id res chain seq x y z
N GLN A 1 8.13 -2.19 -13.79
CA GLN A 1 7.49 -3.53 -13.66
C GLN A 1 7.12 -3.68 -12.19
N PRO A 2 6.14 -4.51 -11.82
CA PRO A 2 5.78 -4.74 -10.42
C PRO A 2 6.98 -5.23 -9.59
N VAL A 3 7.12 -4.69 -8.38
CA VAL A 3 8.19 -5.01 -7.42
C VAL A 3 7.55 -5.42 -6.11
N PHE A 4 7.96 -6.56 -5.57
CA PHE A 4 7.41 -7.11 -4.34
C PHE A 4 8.51 -7.19 -3.29
N VAL A 5 8.34 -6.46 -2.19
CA VAL A 5 9.19 -6.55 -1.01
C VAL A 5 8.47 -7.41 0.02
N TYR A 6 9.11 -8.49 0.48
CA TYR A 6 8.53 -9.37 1.49
C TYR A 6 9.51 -9.60 2.62
N VAL A 7 9.15 -9.14 3.83
CA VAL A 7 9.91 -9.45 5.04
C VAL A 7 9.56 -10.86 5.48
N VAL A 8 10.52 -11.78 5.34
CA VAL A 8 10.36 -13.21 5.60
C VAL A 8 10.20 -13.54 7.10
N PRO A 9 9.81 -14.77 7.50
CA PRO A 9 9.69 -15.15 8.90
C PRO A 9 10.96 -14.87 9.70
N ASN A 10 10.81 -14.26 10.87
CA ASN A 10 11.91 -13.82 11.74
C ASN A 10 12.90 -12.86 11.04
N GLY A 11 12.56 -12.36 9.86
CA GLY A 11 13.29 -11.30 9.19
C GLY A 11 12.96 -9.96 9.81
N GLU A 12 13.94 -9.06 9.78
CA GLU A 12 13.79 -7.72 10.31
C GLU A 12 14.08 -6.66 9.25
N LEU A 13 13.31 -5.59 9.24
CA LEU A 13 13.54 -4.42 8.41
C LEU A 13 13.57 -3.16 9.29
N ARG A 14 14.76 -2.60 9.49
CA ARG A 14 15.02 -1.55 10.48
C ARG A 14 15.59 -0.28 9.86
N GLY A 15 15.21 0.86 10.42
CA GLY A 15 15.86 2.16 10.17
C GLY A 15 16.04 2.49 8.68
N GLY A 16 17.27 2.83 8.29
CA GLY A 16 17.59 3.23 6.92
C GLY A 16 17.33 2.13 5.87
N ALA A 17 17.38 0.86 6.25
CA ALA A 17 17.09 -0.24 5.32
C ALA A 17 15.62 -0.24 4.89
N TRP A 18 14.69 0.15 5.78
CA TRP A 18 13.29 0.34 5.42
C TRP A 18 13.13 1.48 4.41
N VAL A 19 13.76 2.62 4.69
CA VAL A 19 13.60 3.85 3.90
C VAL A 19 13.94 3.64 2.41
N VAL A 20 14.95 2.82 2.11
CA VAL A 20 15.40 2.59 0.73
C VAL A 20 14.59 1.55 -0.05
N VAL A 21 13.66 0.84 0.60
CA VAL A 21 12.77 -0.15 -0.03
C VAL A 21 11.29 0.16 0.20
N ASP A 22 10.98 1.36 0.70
CA ASP A 22 9.62 1.77 1.00
C ASP A 22 8.78 1.90 -0.29
N PRO A 23 7.52 1.42 -0.32
CA PRO A 23 6.67 1.51 -1.52
C PRO A 23 6.44 2.93 -2.03
N THR A 24 6.55 3.96 -1.17
CA THR A 24 6.39 5.37 -1.56
C THR A 24 7.44 5.84 -2.57
N ILE A 25 8.55 5.11 -2.75
CA ILE A 25 9.52 5.35 -3.82
C ILE A 25 8.88 5.21 -5.20
N ASN A 26 7.97 4.24 -5.36
CA ASN A 26 7.20 4.01 -6.58
C ASN A 26 5.90 3.29 -6.23
N GLU A 27 4.92 4.06 -5.76
CA GLU A 27 3.62 3.55 -5.29
C GLU A 27 2.88 2.75 -6.36
N ASP A 28 3.17 3.04 -7.62
CA ASP A 28 2.54 2.37 -8.73
C ASP A 28 3.00 0.93 -8.91
N MET A 29 4.28 0.67 -8.64
CA MET A 29 4.92 -0.61 -8.96
C MET A 29 5.28 -1.41 -7.72
N MET A 30 5.60 -0.74 -6.61
CA MET A 30 6.11 -1.37 -5.41
C MET A 30 4.98 -1.76 -4.45
N GLU A 31 5.04 -2.99 -3.96
CA GLU A 31 4.17 -3.48 -2.89
C GLU A 31 5.03 -4.12 -1.80
N MET A 32 4.74 -3.81 -0.54
CA MET A 32 5.42 -4.39 0.61
C MET A 32 4.50 -5.30 1.41
N TYR A 33 5.06 -6.42 1.86
CA TYR A 33 4.42 -7.46 2.66
C TYR A 33 5.34 -7.82 3.82
N ALA A 34 4.76 -8.32 4.91
CA ALA A 34 5.54 -8.86 6.02
C ALA A 34 4.95 -10.18 6.51
N ASP A 35 5.81 -11.12 6.88
CA ASP A 35 5.36 -12.33 7.56
C ASP A 35 4.83 -11.95 8.95
N LYS A 36 3.85 -12.70 9.47
CA LYS A 36 3.33 -12.47 10.83
C LYS A 36 4.41 -12.54 11.93
N ARG A 37 5.50 -13.26 11.67
CA ARG A 37 6.66 -13.38 12.58
C ARG A 37 7.77 -12.37 12.29
N ALA A 38 7.65 -11.56 11.25
CA ALA A 38 8.62 -10.52 10.93
C ALA A 38 8.57 -9.36 11.95
N ARG A 39 9.63 -8.56 11.96
CA ARG A 39 9.69 -7.31 12.71
C ARG A 39 10.11 -6.14 11.84
N ALA A 40 9.59 -4.96 12.14
CA ALA A 40 10.06 -3.75 11.53
C ALA A 40 9.79 -2.53 12.39
N GLY A 41 10.77 -1.62 12.40
CA GLY A 41 10.72 -0.43 13.22
C GLY A 41 11.87 0.51 12.90
N VAL A 42 11.88 1.66 13.57
CA VAL A 42 12.93 2.66 13.37
C VAL A 42 14.27 2.18 13.95
N LEU A 43 14.21 1.55 15.12
CA LEU A 43 15.35 0.97 15.83
C LEU A 43 15.00 -0.44 16.30
N GLU A 44 16.02 -1.18 16.73
CA GLU A 44 15.85 -2.42 17.47
C GLU A 44 15.22 -2.15 18.86
N PRO A 45 14.49 -3.12 19.45
CA PRO A 45 13.84 -2.95 20.75
C PRO A 45 14.79 -2.46 21.85
N GLU A 46 16.02 -2.93 21.86
CA GLU A 46 17.09 -2.53 22.78
C GLU A 46 17.36 -1.02 22.68
N GLY A 47 17.55 -0.51 21.46
CA GLY A 47 17.78 0.92 21.22
C GLY A 47 16.57 1.78 21.60
N ILE A 48 15.35 1.27 21.39
CA ILE A 48 14.13 1.97 21.83
C ILE A 48 14.07 2.05 23.36
N VAL A 49 14.37 0.96 24.07
CA VAL A 49 14.36 0.92 25.54
C VAL A 49 15.44 1.83 26.12
N GLU A 50 16.65 1.83 25.56
CA GLU A 50 17.75 2.69 26.01
C GLU A 50 17.43 4.19 25.89
N ILE A 51 16.63 4.58 24.89
CA ILE A 51 16.27 5.99 24.68
C ILE A 51 15.00 6.35 25.45
N LYS A 52 13.95 5.52 25.35
CA LYS A 52 12.58 5.88 25.78
C LYS A 52 12.13 5.22 27.09
N PHE A 53 12.69 4.07 27.46
CA PHE A 53 12.26 3.29 28.63
C PHE A 53 13.42 3.04 29.60
N ARG A 54 14.09 4.13 29.98
CA ARG A 54 15.28 4.14 30.83
C ARG A 54 14.96 3.75 32.27
N LYS A 55 16.00 3.69 33.11
CA LYS A 55 15.89 3.30 34.53
C LYS A 55 14.74 3.99 35.28
N ALA A 56 14.52 5.28 35.06
CA ALA A 56 13.40 6.00 35.69
C ALA A 56 12.02 5.42 35.35
N GLN A 57 11.78 5.09 34.08
CA GLN A 57 10.54 4.45 33.62
C GLN A 57 10.41 3.02 34.15
N LEU A 58 11.51 2.28 34.22
CA LEU A 58 11.55 0.93 34.81
C LEU A 58 11.16 0.98 36.29
N LEU A 59 11.75 1.88 37.08
CA LEU A 59 11.43 2.06 38.51
C LEU A 59 9.97 2.49 38.72
N SER A 60 9.46 3.41 37.90
CA SER A 60 8.04 3.78 37.94
C SER A 60 7.11 2.60 37.60
N THR A 61 7.54 1.71 36.71
CA THR A 61 6.79 0.49 36.37
C THR A 61 6.85 -0.53 37.50
N MET A 62 7.98 -0.66 38.20
CA MET A 62 8.12 -1.47 39.41
C MET A 62 7.18 -0.96 40.51
N GLU A 63 7.16 0.34 40.77
CA GLU A 63 6.24 0.96 41.74
C GLU A 63 4.77 0.72 41.42
N ARG A 64 4.42 0.70 40.14
CA ARG A 64 3.04 0.46 39.71
C ARG A 64 2.62 -1.00 39.82
N LEU A 65 3.53 -1.95 39.55
CA LEU A 65 3.19 -3.37 39.37
C LEU A 65 3.70 -4.31 40.47
N ASP A 66 4.80 -3.97 41.17
CA ASP A 66 5.36 -4.78 42.27
C ASP A 66 4.89 -4.24 43.63
N GLU A 67 4.04 -5.01 44.30
CA GLU A 67 3.45 -4.61 45.59
C GLU A 67 4.52 -4.40 46.68
N LYS A 68 5.56 -5.24 46.71
CA LYS A 68 6.63 -5.15 47.71
C LYS A 68 7.45 -3.87 47.53
N TYR A 69 7.84 -3.54 46.30
CA TYR A 69 8.57 -2.32 45.96
C TYR A 69 7.72 -1.08 46.28
N ARG A 70 6.44 -1.09 45.91
CA ARG A 70 5.50 -0.01 46.23
C ARG A 70 5.39 0.25 47.74
N THR A 71 5.24 -0.80 48.54
CA THR A 71 5.15 -0.70 50.00
C THR A 71 6.44 -0.19 50.62
N LEU A 72 7.60 -0.71 50.18
CA LEU A 72 8.91 -0.23 50.64
C LEU A 72 9.16 1.24 50.28
N LYS A 73 8.72 1.67 49.10
CA LYS A 73 8.84 3.06 48.66
C LYS A 73 7.95 4.00 49.48
N ALA A 74 6.70 3.62 49.74
CA ALA A 74 5.80 4.38 50.61
C ALA A 74 6.36 4.52 52.04
N GLN A 75 6.94 3.45 52.59
CA GLN A 75 7.62 3.49 53.91
C GLN A 75 8.85 4.40 53.92
N TYR A 76 9.58 4.49 52.79
CA TYR A 76 10.75 5.37 52.67
C TYR A 76 10.37 6.85 52.52
N GLU A 77 9.19 7.13 51.94
CA GLU A 77 8.61 8.47 51.77
C GLU A 77 7.87 8.97 53.00
N ASP A 78 7.48 8.08 53.93
CA ASP A 78 6.85 8.43 55.20
C ASP A 78 7.81 9.26 56.09
N ALA A 79 7.40 10.49 56.39
CA ALA A 79 8.16 11.44 57.21
C ALA A 79 8.30 11.00 58.68
N SER A 80 7.49 10.04 59.15
CA SER A 80 7.58 9.48 60.51
C SER A 80 8.74 8.50 60.68
N VAL A 81 9.26 7.94 59.58
CA VAL A 81 10.38 6.99 59.59
C VAL A 81 11.69 7.77 59.45
N ALA A 82 12.44 7.89 60.54
CA ALA A 82 13.70 8.65 60.59
C ALA A 82 14.90 7.81 61.07
N GLY A 83 16.10 8.32 60.78
CA GLY A 83 17.36 7.73 61.27
C GLY A 83 17.62 6.31 60.75
N ALA A 84 17.97 5.40 61.65
CA ALA A 84 18.42 4.05 61.31
C ALA A 84 17.33 3.20 60.61
N GLU A 85 16.05 3.40 60.91
CA GLU A 85 14.97 2.65 60.27
C GLU A 85 14.79 3.08 58.81
N ARG A 86 14.95 4.36 58.50
CA ARG A 86 14.89 4.85 57.11
C ARG A 86 15.98 4.26 56.23
N GLU A 87 17.20 4.13 56.78
CA GLU A 87 18.31 3.51 56.04
C GLU A 87 18.11 2.00 55.85
N LYS A 88 17.53 1.28 56.82
CA LYS A 88 17.15 -0.13 56.64
C LYS A 88 16.14 -0.31 55.51
N VAL A 89 15.13 0.56 55.43
CA VAL A 89 14.13 0.54 54.35
C VAL A 89 14.79 0.84 53.00
N LYS A 90 15.71 1.81 52.93
CA LYS A 90 16.46 2.14 51.71
C LYS A 90 17.32 0.97 51.20
N VAL A 91 17.98 0.24 52.08
CA VAL A 91 18.74 -0.96 51.72
C VAL A 91 17.81 -2.02 51.12
N LYS A 92 16.70 -2.34 51.80
CA LYS A 92 15.69 -3.30 51.29
C LYS A 92 15.08 -2.87 49.96
N LEU A 93 14.83 -1.57 49.78
CA LEU A 93 14.34 -1.00 48.54
C LEU A 93 15.36 -1.24 47.41
N THR A 94 16.63 -0.91 47.65
CA THR A 94 17.72 -1.09 46.69
C THR A 94 17.94 -2.56 46.33
N GLU A 95 17.88 -3.46 47.30
CA GLU A 95 17.94 -4.91 47.07
C GLU A 95 16.80 -5.39 46.17
N ARG A 96 15.56 -4.92 46.41
CA ARG A 96 14.40 -5.26 45.58
C ARG A 96 14.53 -4.68 44.16
N GLU A 97 15.07 -3.47 44.00
CA GLU A 97 15.37 -2.91 42.67
C GLU A 97 16.34 -3.80 41.90
N GLN A 98 17.43 -4.21 42.53
CA GLN A 98 18.46 -5.04 41.90
C GLN A 98 17.91 -6.42 41.52
N GLU A 99 17.09 -7.01 42.38
CA GLU A 99 16.40 -8.29 42.12
C GLU A 99 15.47 -8.20 40.90
N LEU A 100 14.68 -7.13 40.80
CA LEU A 100 13.67 -6.98 39.75
C LEU A 100 14.24 -6.46 38.42
N MET A 101 15.36 -5.75 38.45
CA MET A 101 15.89 -5.05 37.27
C MET A 101 16.02 -5.93 36.01
N PRO A 102 16.60 -7.13 36.06
CA PRO A 102 16.77 -7.94 34.86
C PRO A 102 15.44 -8.34 34.22
N VAL A 103 14.44 -8.66 35.04
CA VAL A 103 13.11 -9.07 34.57
C VAL A 103 12.37 -7.87 33.96
N TYR A 104 12.40 -6.71 34.61
CA TYR A 104 11.75 -5.50 34.10
C TYR A 104 12.41 -4.97 32.82
N GLN A 105 13.73 -5.15 32.66
CA GLN A 105 14.41 -4.87 31.40
C GLN A 105 13.88 -5.77 30.27
N GLN A 106 13.74 -7.08 30.51
CA GLN A 106 13.17 -8.00 29.52
C GLN A 106 11.70 -7.66 29.19
N ILE A 107 10.90 -7.29 30.19
CA ILE A 107 9.52 -6.80 29.97
C ILE A 107 9.52 -5.55 29.09
N ALA A 108 10.43 -4.60 29.32
CA ALA A 108 10.52 -3.39 28.51
C ALA A 108 10.94 -3.70 27.06
N LEU A 109 11.87 -4.64 26.84
CA LEU A 109 12.24 -5.11 25.51
C LEU A 109 11.04 -5.73 24.79
N GLN A 110 10.33 -6.64 25.44
CA GLN A 110 9.14 -7.27 24.86
C GLN A 110 8.04 -6.23 24.58
N PHE A 111 7.87 -5.24 25.47
CA PHE A 111 6.93 -4.14 25.26
C PHE A 111 7.30 -3.30 24.04
N ALA A 112 8.59 -2.99 23.84
CA ALA A 112 9.07 -2.32 22.64
C ALA A 112 8.83 -3.18 21.39
N ASP A 113 9.19 -4.47 21.42
CA ASP A 113 9.00 -5.41 20.30
C ASP A 113 7.55 -5.52 19.81
N LEU A 114 6.57 -5.41 20.72
CA LEU A 114 5.14 -5.42 20.35
C LEU A 114 4.76 -4.25 19.41
N HIS A 115 5.54 -3.16 19.42
CA HIS A 115 5.35 -2.02 18.50
C HIS A 115 5.93 -2.28 17.10
N ASP A 116 6.68 -3.36 16.90
CA ASP A 116 7.37 -3.64 15.64
C ASP A 116 6.74 -4.81 14.87
N THR A 117 5.53 -5.21 15.26
CA THR A 117 4.81 -6.36 14.69
C THR A 117 4.18 -6.05 13.33
N ALA A 118 4.05 -7.07 12.48
CA ALA A 118 3.37 -6.96 11.17
C ALA A 118 1.92 -6.48 11.29
N GLY A 119 1.23 -6.80 12.39
CA GLY A 119 -0.11 -6.28 12.67
C GLY A 119 -0.14 -4.76 12.75
N ARG A 120 0.85 -4.14 13.41
CA ARG A 120 0.97 -2.69 13.48
C ARG A 120 1.37 -2.08 12.14
N MET A 121 2.29 -2.71 11.40
CA MET A 121 2.66 -2.27 10.04
C MET A 121 1.41 -2.17 9.14
N LYS A 122 0.58 -3.22 9.12
CA LYS A 122 -0.67 -3.25 8.36
C LYS A 122 -1.67 -2.18 8.85
N ALA A 123 -1.83 -2.04 10.16
CA ALA A 123 -2.72 -1.04 10.75
C ALA A 123 -2.29 0.41 10.45
N LYS A 124 -1.01 0.64 10.15
CA LYS A 124 -0.47 1.93 9.71
C LYS A 124 -0.41 2.09 8.19
N GLY A 125 -0.85 1.09 7.42
CA GLY A 125 -0.86 1.12 5.96
C GLY A 125 0.53 1.08 5.32
N THR A 126 1.57 0.69 6.06
CA THR A 126 2.95 0.64 5.54
C THR A 126 3.25 -0.64 4.77
N ILE A 127 2.41 -1.67 4.95
CA ILE A 127 2.42 -2.91 4.16
C ILE A 127 1.00 -3.18 3.66
N ARG A 128 0.91 -3.87 2.53
CA ARG A 128 -0.37 -4.27 1.94
C ARG A 128 -1.05 -5.37 2.75
N ASP A 129 -0.29 -6.41 3.11
CA ASP A 129 -0.82 -7.50 3.92
C ASP A 129 0.24 -8.18 4.80
N SER A 130 -0.23 -8.84 5.87
CA SER A 130 0.56 -9.70 6.72
C SER A 130 0.30 -11.17 6.38
N LEU A 131 1.35 -11.87 5.95
CA LEU A 131 1.23 -13.21 5.36
C LEU A 131 1.74 -14.30 6.32
N ASP A 132 1.25 -15.52 6.11
CA ASP A 132 1.86 -16.73 6.67
C ASP A 132 2.77 -17.36 5.61
N TRP A 133 4.06 -17.52 5.93
CA TRP A 133 5.05 -18.13 5.03
C TRP A 133 4.61 -19.41 4.30
N PRO A 134 3.96 -20.41 4.94
CA PRO A 134 3.49 -21.60 4.24
C PRO A 134 2.55 -21.29 3.05
N ASN A 135 1.79 -20.19 3.13
CA ASN A 135 0.86 -19.76 2.09
C ASN A 135 1.45 -18.68 1.16
N ALA A 136 2.61 -18.10 1.50
CA ALA A 136 3.20 -16.99 0.77
C ALA A 136 3.42 -17.31 -0.71
N ARG A 137 3.93 -18.51 -1.04
CA ARG A 137 4.12 -18.94 -2.44
C ARG A 137 2.80 -18.91 -3.22
N ARG A 138 1.72 -19.44 -2.65
CA ARG A 138 0.40 -19.46 -3.30
C ARG A 138 -0.14 -18.04 -3.46
N TYR A 139 -0.01 -17.21 -2.43
CA TYR A 139 -0.42 -15.81 -2.46
C TYR A 139 0.30 -15.05 -3.59
N PHE A 140 1.64 -15.07 -3.59
CA PHE A 140 2.43 -14.35 -4.60
C PHE A 140 2.24 -14.90 -6.00
N TYR A 141 2.00 -16.20 -6.19
CA TYR A 141 1.70 -16.75 -7.52
C TYR A 141 0.54 -16.00 -8.19
N TRP A 142 -0.57 -15.79 -7.47
CA TRP A 142 -1.74 -15.09 -8.00
C TRP A 142 -1.49 -13.59 -8.13
N ARG A 143 -0.91 -12.97 -7.08
CA ARG A 143 -0.68 -11.53 -7.09
C ARG A 143 0.27 -11.08 -8.19
N VAL A 144 1.39 -11.80 -8.38
CA VAL A 144 2.38 -11.49 -9.42
C VAL A 144 1.76 -11.62 -10.80
N ARG A 145 1.07 -12.73 -11.09
CA ARG A 145 0.42 -12.94 -12.40
C ARG A 145 -0.61 -11.86 -12.69
N ARG A 146 -1.49 -11.58 -11.73
CA ARG A 146 -2.48 -10.51 -11.86
C ARG A 146 -1.81 -9.17 -12.16
N ARG A 147 -0.79 -8.77 -11.39
CA ARG A 147 -0.15 -7.47 -11.55
C ARG A 147 0.61 -7.33 -12.87
N LEU A 148 1.18 -8.42 -13.38
CA LEU A 148 1.80 -8.42 -14.71
C LEU A 148 0.77 -8.20 -15.83
N VAL A 149 -0.37 -8.88 -15.75
CA VAL A 149 -1.44 -8.75 -16.75
C VAL A 149 -2.12 -7.39 -16.66
N GLU A 150 -2.41 -6.92 -15.46
CA GLU A 150 -2.96 -5.58 -15.23
C GLU A 150 -2.02 -4.49 -15.81
N GLU A 151 -0.73 -4.58 -15.54
CA GLU A 151 0.28 -3.65 -16.07
C GLU A 151 0.40 -3.75 -17.60
N TYR A 152 0.26 -4.95 -18.18
CA TYR A 152 0.21 -5.13 -19.62
C TYR A 152 -0.94 -4.35 -20.26
N PHE A 153 -2.16 -4.47 -19.72
CA PHE A 153 -3.31 -3.72 -20.23
C PHE A 153 -3.19 -2.21 -19.98
N ARG A 154 -2.71 -1.79 -18.80
CA ARG A 154 -2.46 -0.36 -18.51
C ARG A 154 -1.50 0.28 -19.49
N ARG A 155 -0.43 -0.41 -19.88
CA ARG A 155 0.50 0.08 -20.92
C ARG A 155 -0.19 0.27 -22.26
N ARG A 156 -1.11 -0.63 -22.63
CA ARG A 156 -1.89 -0.51 -23.88
C ARG A 156 -2.88 0.64 -23.81
N MET A 157 -3.53 0.84 -22.66
CA MET A 157 -4.39 2.01 -22.42
C MET A 157 -3.59 3.31 -22.52
N ALA A 158 -2.39 3.38 -21.91
CA ALA A 158 -1.51 4.55 -22.01
C ALA A 158 -1.01 4.84 -23.44
N LEU A 159 -0.94 3.82 -24.31
CA LEU A 159 -0.64 4.01 -25.73
C LEU A 159 -1.85 4.50 -26.52
N ALA A 160 -3.06 4.09 -26.13
CA ALA A 160 -4.32 4.53 -26.73
C ALA A 160 -4.68 5.97 -26.34
N ASP A 161 -4.43 6.33 -25.08
CA ASP A 161 -4.60 7.67 -24.52
C ASP A 161 -3.40 8.02 -23.63
N LYS A 162 -2.53 8.91 -24.14
CA LYS A 162 -1.31 9.33 -23.46
C LYS A 162 -1.55 10.31 -22.32
N LYS A 163 -2.73 10.92 -22.25
CA LYS A 163 -3.08 11.90 -21.22
C LYS A 163 -3.72 11.24 -20.00
N GLN A 164 -4.23 10.02 -20.17
CA GLN A 164 -4.92 9.29 -19.10
C GLN A 164 -3.99 9.03 -17.91
N THR A 165 -4.45 9.41 -16.72
CA THR A 165 -3.76 9.12 -15.46
C THR A 165 -3.95 7.66 -15.06
N ARG A 166 -3.10 7.17 -14.15
CA ARG A 166 -3.22 5.79 -13.66
C ARG A 166 -4.47 5.56 -12.81
N GLU A 167 -4.94 6.59 -12.12
CA GLU A 167 -6.19 6.59 -11.37
C GLU A 167 -7.37 6.39 -12.33
N GLU A 168 -7.45 7.20 -13.39
CA GLU A 168 -8.46 7.07 -14.44
C GLU A 168 -8.42 5.70 -15.14
N GLN A 169 -7.22 5.16 -15.38
CA GLN A 169 -7.08 3.79 -15.91
C GLN A 169 -7.67 2.76 -14.93
N THR A 170 -7.48 2.96 -13.62
CA THR A 170 -8.03 2.06 -12.60
C THR A 170 -9.55 2.12 -12.59
N GLU A 171 -10.13 3.31 -12.64
CA GLU A 171 -11.58 3.51 -12.71
C GLU A 171 -12.18 2.89 -13.99
N THR A 172 -11.48 3.05 -15.12
CA THR A 172 -11.89 2.47 -16.40
C THR A 172 -11.88 0.95 -16.35
N LEU A 173 -10.80 0.35 -15.82
CA LEU A 173 -10.69 -1.09 -15.65
C LEU A 173 -11.75 -1.64 -14.68
N LEU A 174 -12.00 -0.95 -13.56
CA LEU A 174 -13.06 -1.28 -12.61
C LEU A 174 -14.45 -1.20 -13.26
N SER A 175 -14.70 -0.19 -14.09
CA SER A 175 -15.96 -0.06 -14.85
C SER A 175 -16.15 -1.23 -15.79
N TRP A 176 -15.10 -1.62 -16.53
CA TRP A 176 -15.17 -2.77 -17.43
C TRP A 176 -15.37 -4.09 -16.66
N PHE A 177 -14.67 -4.27 -15.54
CA PHE A 177 -14.81 -5.41 -14.66
C PHE A 177 -16.23 -5.53 -14.08
N GLY A 178 -16.81 -4.41 -13.64
CA GLY A 178 -18.17 -4.34 -13.10
C GLY A 178 -19.28 -4.63 -14.11
N ARG A 179 -19.03 -4.48 -15.43
CA ARG A 179 -19.99 -4.88 -16.47
C ARG A 179 -20.18 -6.39 -16.54
N ASP A 180 -19.13 -7.14 -16.22
CA ASP A 180 -19.09 -8.61 -16.34
C ASP A 180 -19.21 -9.31 -14.98
N THR A 181 -19.10 -8.57 -13.88
CA THR A 181 -19.17 -9.09 -12.52
C THR A 181 -20.51 -8.71 -11.88
N PRO A 182 -21.35 -9.68 -11.49
CA PRO A 182 -22.61 -9.37 -10.80
C PRO A 182 -22.32 -8.86 -9.39
N SER A 183 -22.29 -7.54 -9.22
CA SER A 183 -22.30 -6.87 -7.92
C SER A 183 -23.19 -5.63 -8.00
N SER A 184 -23.83 -5.30 -6.87
CA SER A 184 -24.79 -4.20 -6.79
C SER A 184 -24.16 -2.90 -6.28
N ASP A 185 -22.95 -2.97 -5.70
CA ASP A 185 -22.29 -1.85 -5.01
C ASP A 185 -20.83 -1.66 -5.49
N LEU A 186 -20.45 -0.41 -5.76
CA LEU A 186 -19.10 -0.01 -6.13
C LEU A 186 -18.06 -0.37 -5.07
N LYS A 187 -18.45 -0.37 -3.78
CA LYS A 187 -17.54 -0.74 -2.69
C LYS A 187 -17.20 -2.22 -2.71
N GLU A 188 -18.18 -3.07 -2.96
CA GLU A 188 -17.99 -4.51 -3.07
C GLU A 188 -17.13 -4.84 -4.30
N LEU A 189 -17.39 -4.21 -5.44
CA LEU A 189 -16.55 -4.33 -6.64
C LEU A 189 -15.10 -3.92 -6.37
N SER A 190 -14.89 -2.79 -5.70
CA SER A 190 -13.54 -2.32 -5.34
C SER A 190 -12.85 -3.28 -4.37
N GLN A 191 -13.59 -3.86 -3.43
CA GLN A 191 -13.05 -4.85 -2.51
C GLN A 191 -12.63 -6.13 -3.23
N ILE A 192 -13.50 -6.69 -4.08
CA ILE A 192 -13.20 -7.87 -4.91
C ILE A 192 -11.98 -7.58 -5.78
N TRP A 193 -11.96 -6.41 -6.41
CA TRP A 193 -10.81 -5.98 -7.21
C TRP A 193 -9.55 -5.99 -6.37
N GLU A 194 -9.53 -5.44 -5.15
CA GLU A 194 -8.31 -5.40 -4.36
C GLU A 194 -7.88 -6.76 -3.78
N THR A 195 -8.82 -7.58 -3.30
CA THR A 195 -8.49 -8.78 -2.51
C THR A 195 -8.52 -10.08 -3.30
N GLU A 196 -9.33 -10.20 -4.34
CA GLU A 196 -9.57 -11.47 -5.04
C GLU A 196 -8.69 -11.60 -6.30
N ASP A 197 -7.38 -11.73 -6.08
CA ASP A 197 -6.39 -11.76 -7.19
C ASP A 197 -6.68 -12.84 -8.24
N GLN A 198 -7.22 -14.00 -7.83
CA GLN A 198 -7.60 -15.09 -8.73
C GLN A 198 -8.75 -14.70 -9.66
N ASN A 199 -9.80 -14.09 -9.12
CA ASN A 199 -11.01 -13.74 -9.87
C ASN A 199 -10.72 -12.62 -10.87
N VAL A 200 -9.95 -11.62 -10.44
CA VAL A 200 -9.51 -10.52 -11.31
C VAL A 200 -8.60 -11.04 -12.44
N LEU A 201 -7.62 -11.89 -12.11
CA LEU A 201 -6.75 -12.49 -13.13
C LEU A 201 -7.55 -13.32 -14.13
N TRP A 202 -8.47 -14.15 -13.65
CA TRP A 202 -9.31 -14.97 -14.52
C TRP A 202 -10.14 -14.10 -15.47
N TRP A 203 -10.74 -13.02 -14.98
CA TRP A 203 -11.48 -12.08 -15.82
C TRP A 203 -10.60 -11.49 -16.94
N PHE A 204 -9.37 -11.06 -16.63
CA PHE A 204 -8.45 -10.56 -17.64
C PHE A 204 -8.15 -11.62 -18.71
N GLU A 205 -7.89 -12.88 -18.30
CA GLU A 205 -7.54 -13.96 -19.22
C GLU A 205 -8.72 -14.41 -20.09
N THR A 206 -9.95 -14.42 -19.56
CA THR A 206 -11.12 -14.81 -20.35
C THR A 206 -11.64 -13.71 -21.27
N HIS A 207 -11.40 -12.45 -20.93
CA HIS A 207 -11.92 -11.29 -21.68
C HIS A 207 -10.87 -10.56 -22.51
N GLU A 208 -9.68 -11.15 -22.74
CA GLU A 208 -8.57 -10.53 -23.48
C GLU A 208 -9.02 -9.89 -24.80
N ARG A 209 -9.74 -10.64 -25.67
CA ARG A 209 -10.23 -10.11 -26.96
C ARG A 209 -11.22 -8.95 -26.82
N LYS A 210 -12.04 -8.98 -25.77
CA LYS A 210 -13.03 -7.94 -25.49
C LYS A 210 -12.34 -6.67 -24.99
N LEU A 211 -11.36 -6.83 -24.09
CA LEU A 211 -10.53 -5.74 -23.58
C LEU A 211 -9.73 -5.08 -24.71
N ASP A 212 -9.23 -5.87 -25.66
CA ASP A 212 -8.57 -5.36 -26.86
C ASP A 212 -9.49 -4.45 -27.69
N GLY A 213 -10.74 -4.87 -27.89
CA GLY A 213 -11.75 -4.04 -28.55
C GLY A 213 -12.05 -2.75 -27.79
N LEU A 214 -12.22 -2.83 -26.46
CA LEU A 214 -12.46 -1.65 -25.62
C LEU A 214 -11.27 -0.66 -25.64
N ILE A 215 -10.04 -1.15 -25.73
CA ILE A 215 -8.85 -0.30 -25.88
C ILE A 215 -8.79 0.35 -27.27
N GLN A 216 -9.23 -0.35 -28.32
CA GLN A 216 -9.36 0.25 -29.66
C GLN A 216 -10.42 1.35 -29.68
N GLU A 217 -11.57 1.13 -29.04
CA GLU A 217 -12.61 2.14 -28.86
C GLU A 217 -12.07 3.37 -28.10
N LEU A 218 -11.32 3.15 -27.02
CA LEU A 218 -10.66 4.21 -26.27
C LEU A 218 -9.70 5.02 -27.17
N SER A 219 -8.88 4.34 -27.97
CA SER A 219 -7.95 4.99 -28.90
C SER A 219 -8.66 5.82 -29.97
N ALA A 220 -9.75 5.30 -30.53
CA ALA A 220 -10.58 6.01 -31.50
C ALA A 220 -11.23 7.26 -30.89
N ALA A 221 -11.76 7.14 -29.66
CA ALA A 221 -12.34 8.25 -28.92
C ALA A 221 -11.32 9.35 -28.57
N ASN A 222 -10.10 8.97 -28.18
CA ASN A 222 -9.02 9.92 -27.94
C ASN A 222 -8.61 10.62 -29.24
N THR A 223 -8.45 9.89 -30.35
CA THR A 223 -8.13 10.47 -31.65
C THR A 223 -9.18 11.51 -32.08
N ALA A 224 -10.46 11.20 -31.91
CA ALA A 224 -11.54 12.16 -32.18
C ALA A 224 -11.44 13.41 -31.30
N SER A 225 -11.15 13.24 -30.00
CA SER A 225 -10.96 14.34 -29.06
C SER A 225 -9.75 15.21 -29.41
N GLU A 226 -8.65 14.61 -29.86
CA GLU A 226 -7.47 15.33 -30.34
C GLU A 226 -7.78 16.18 -31.58
N ILE A 227 -8.53 15.64 -32.55
CA ILE A 227 -8.98 16.40 -33.73
C ILE A 227 -9.84 17.60 -33.32
N LEU A 228 -10.77 17.42 -32.38
CA LEU A 228 -11.59 18.53 -31.85
C LEU A 228 -10.75 19.58 -31.14
N GLN A 229 -9.73 19.17 -30.38
CA GLN A 229 -8.80 20.08 -29.73
C GLN A 229 -7.99 20.87 -30.77
N MET A 230 -7.45 20.19 -31.78
CA MET A 230 -6.72 20.84 -32.88
C MET A 230 -7.60 21.84 -33.62
N TYR A 231 -8.86 21.49 -33.90
CA TYR A 231 -9.81 22.38 -34.56
C TYR A 231 -10.12 23.60 -33.71
N THR A 232 -10.21 23.44 -32.39
CA THR A 232 -10.43 24.57 -31.47
C THR A 232 -9.24 25.53 -31.45
N SER A 233 -8.02 25.02 -31.57
CA SER A 233 -6.78 25.82 -31.57
C SER A 233 -6.48 26.47 -32.93
N ASP A 234 -6.63 25.74 -34.04
CA ASP A 234 -6.39 26.23 -35.39
C ASP A 234 -7.41 25.62 -36.37
N ARG A 235 -8.51 26.35 -36.57
CA ARG A 235 -9.58 25.95 -37.49
C ARG A 235 -9.10 25.88 -38.94
N ALA A 236 -8.27 26.83 -39.37
CA ALA A 236 -7.86 26.94 -40.76
C ALA A 236 -6.93 25.78 -41.15
N GLY A 237 -5.95 25.48 -40.30
CA GLY A 237 -5.01 24.39 -40.52
C GLY A 237 -5.69 23.01 -40.55
N VAL A 238 -6.67 22.77 -39.67
CA VAL A 238 -7.42 21.50 -39.66
C VAL A 238 -8.28 21.34 -40.92
N VAL A 239 -8.97 22.39 -41.36
CA VAL A 239 -9.78 22.35 -42.59
C VAL A 239 -8.89 22.12 -43.83
N GLU A 240 -7.75 22.80 -43.93
CA GLU A 240 -6.78 22.56 -45.01
C GLU A 240 -6.24 21.12 -44.98
N GLY A 241 -5.98 20.57 -43.80
CA GLY A 241 -5.60 19.18 -43.61
C GLY A 241 -6.64 18.19 -44.15
N PHE A 242 -7.92 18.39 -43.82
CA PHE A 242 -9.02 17.58 -44.36
C PHE A 242 -9.15 17.71 -45.88
N GLU A 243 -8.95 18.90 -46.45
CA GLU A 243 -8.97 19.08 -47.91
C GLU A 243 -7.86 18.26 -48.60
N ARG A 244 -6.65 18.23 -48.03
CA ARG A 244 -5.53 17.40 -48.53
C ARG A 244 -5.83 15.90 -48.42
N ILE A 245 -6.45 15.46 -47.32
CA ILE A 245 -6.89 14.07 -47.14
C ILE A 245 -7.91 13.69 -48.21
N LEU A 246 -8.95 14.52 -48.40
CA LEU A 246 -9.99 14.26 -49.40
C LEU A 246 -9.43 14.17 -50.82
N LYS A 247 -8.42 14.99 -51.18
CA LYS A 247 -7.75 14.92 -52.49
C LYS A 247 -7.00 13.60 -52.74
N GLY A 248 -6.54 12.93 -51.67
CA GLY A 248 -5.79 11.67 -51.75
C GLY A 248 -6.66 10.40 -51.79
N LEU A 249 -7.96 10.51 -51.55
CA LEU A 249 -8.88 9.38 -51.50
C LEU A 249 -9.44 9.02 -52.89
N SER A 250 -9.84 7.75 -53.05
CA SER A 250 -10.62 7.32 -54.23
C SER A 250 -12.02 7.95 -54.24
N ASP A 251 -12.65 8.00 -55.40
CA ASP A 251 -13.98 8.62 -55.52
C ASP A 251 -15.07 7.86 -54.73
N GLN A 252 -14.89 6.55 -54.52
CA GLN A 252 -15.76 5.75 -53.66
C GLN A 252 -15.61 6.13 -52.18
N GLU A 253 -14.38 6.24 -51.66
CA GLU A 253 -14.13 6.61 -50.26
C GLU A 253 -14.59 8.04 -49.96
N LYS A 254 -14.42 8.97 -50.91
CA LYS A 254 -14.96 10.34 -50.79
C LYS A 254 -16.48 10.32 -50.64
N HIS A 255 -17.17 9.52 -51.45
CA HIS A 255 -18.63 9.42 -51.39
C HIS A 255 -19.09 8.85 -50.04
N ASP A 256 -18.44 7.79 -49.55
CA ASP A 256 -18.77 7.16 -48.27
C ASP A 256 -18.56 8.09 -47.07
N ILE A 257 -17.48 8.89 -47.08
CA ILE A 257 -17.22 9.89 -46.03
C ILE A 257 -18.25 11.02 -46.07
N LEU A 258 -18.53 11.58 -47.25
CA LEU A 258 -19.51 12.65 -47.40
C LEU A 258 -20.92 12.19 -47.02
N ALA A 259 -21.29 10.95 -47.34
CA ALA A 259 -22.56 10.34 -46.93
C ALA A 259 -22.69 10.26 -45.40
N LYS A 260 -21.62 9.86 -44.69
CA LYS A 260 -21.60 9.85 -43.21
C LYS A 260 -21.78 11.25 -42.60
N PHE A 261 -21.16 12.27 -43.18
CA PHE A 261 -21.35 13.66 -42.71
C PHE A 261 -22.76 14.19 -43.00
N ALA A 262 -23.34 13.83 -44.16
CA ALA A 262 -24.71 14.23 -44.52
C ALA A 262 -25.75 13.64 -43.55
N THR A 263 -25.59 12.39 -43.10
CA THR A 263 -26.45 11.77 -42.09
C THR A 263 -26.32 12.35 -40.68
N THR A 264 -25.27 13.13 -40.42
CA THR A 264 -25.06 13.79 -39.12
C THR A 264 -25.67 15.21 -39.07
N SER A 265 -26.26 15.66 -40.18
CA SER A 265 -26.80 17.01 -40.36
C SER A 265 -28.34 17.11 -40.22
N GLU A 266 -28.99 16.01 -39.83
CA GLU A 266 -30.39 15.95 -39.33
C GLU A 266 -30.41 15.79 -37.81
#